data_AF-A0A1F0UM28-F1
#
_entry.id   AF-A0A1F0UM28-F1
#
_cell.length_a   1.000
_cell.length_b   1.000
_cell.length_c   1.000
_cell.angle_alpha   90.00
_cell.angle_beta   90.00
_cell.angle_gamma   90.00
#
_symmetry.space_group_name_H-M   'P 1'
#
loop_
_entity.id
_entity.type
_entity.pdbx_description
1 polymer ?
#
loop_
_entity_poly.entity_id
_entity_poly.type
_entity_poly.pdbx_seq_one_letter_code
_entity_poly.pdbx_strand_id
1 'polypeptide(L)'
;MIDIEINNAQEIASALERLAQATAHRAPLMRSIAGTMESAVLQNFDVGGRPKWLGLKYRQGTPLVDTENLMGSITSDYSNDMATVGTNEPYAAIHQFGGKAGRGRKVEIPARPFLALTPQDKADILEDVQGYFQRLIK
;
A
#
# COMPACT_ATOMS: atom_id res chain seq x y z
N MET A 1 -23.54 49.22 8.90
CA MET A 1 -23.29 47.80 8.62
C MET A 1 -22.15 47.77 7.63
N ILE A 2 -21.06 47.05 7.91
CA ILE A 2 -19.94 46.92 6.97
C ILE A 2 -20.11 45.56 6.32
N ASP A 3 -20.42 45.56 5.02
CA ASP A 3 -20.49 44.36 4.20
C ASP A 3 -19.14 44.16 3.51
N ILE A 4 -18.60 42.95 3.61
CA ILE A 4 -17.37 42.56 2.92
C ILE A 4 -17.77 41.60 1.80
N GLU A 5 -17.55 42.00 0.56
CA GLU A 5 -17.80 41.16 -0.62
C GLU A 5 -16.54 40.40 -1.03
N ILE A 6 -16.74 39.16 -1.48
CA ILE A 6 -15.67 38.27 -1.95
C ILE A 6 -15.38 38.60 -3.43
N ASN A 7 -14.25 39.26 -3.70
CA ASN A 7 -13.88 39.67 -5.07
C ASN A 7 -13.34 38.53 -5.95
N ASN A 8 -13.11 37.34 -5.38
CA ASN A 8 -12.52 36.18 -6.07
C ASN A 8 -13.48 34.98 -6.18
N ALA A 9 -14.79 35.22 -6.22
CA ALA A 9 -15.81 34.18 -6.28
C ALA A 9 -15.60 33.17 -7.42
N GLN A 10 -15.12 33.62 -8.59
CA GLN A 10 -14.87 32.75 -9.75
C GLN A 10 -13.70 31.78 -9.52
N GLU A 11 -12.64 32.21 -8.84
CA GLU A 11 -11.48 31.37 -8.52
C GLU A 11 -11.89 30.28 -7.51
N ILE A 12 -12.69 30.66 -6.52
CA ILE A 12 -13.25 29.73 -5.53
C ILE A 12 -14.14 28.69 -6.23
N ALA A 13 -15.05 29.13 -7.11
CA ALA A 13 -15.91 28.22 -7.86
C ALA A 13 -15.11 27.23 -8.71
N SER A 14 -14.09 27.71 -9.41
CA SER A 14 -13.19 26.86 -10.22
C SER A 14 -12.44 25.84 -9.37
N ALA A 15 -11.95 26.23 -8.18
CA ALA A 15 -11.28 25.32 -7.26
C ALA A 15 -12.24 24.23 -6.73
N LEU A 16 -13.47 24.61 -6.37
CA LEU A 16 -14.49 23.67 -5.92
C LEU A 16 -14.91 22.69 -7.04
N GLU A 17 -15.01 23.16 -8.29
CA GLU A 17 -15.32 22.30 -9.43
C GLU A 17 -14.20 21.28 -9.68
N ARG A 18 -12.93 21.70 -9.62
CA ARG A 18 -11.79 20.77 -9.74
C ARG A 18 -11.80 19.70 -8.64
N LEU A 19 -12.15 20.08 -7.41
CA LEU A 19 -12.32 19.13 -6.31
C LEU A 19 -13.47 18.15 -6.54
N ALA A 20 -14.62 18.66 -6.98
CA ALA A 20 -15.78 17.82 -7.31
C ALA A 20 -15.44 16.80 -8.41
N GLN A 21 -14.76 17.23 -9.47
CA GLN A 21 -14.31 16.32 -10.53
C GLN A 21 -13.31 15.28 -10.03
N ALA A 22 -12.34 15.68 -9.22
CA ALA A 22 -11.33 14.76 -8.69
C ALA A 22 -11.90 13.72 -7.71
N THR A 23 -12.93 14.09 -6.94
CA THR A 23 -13.64 13.15 -6.06
C THR A 23 -14.55 12.18 -6.84
N ALA A 24 -14.99 12.55 -8.05
CA ALA A 24 -15.68 11.65 -8.96
C ALA A 24 -14.70 10.72 -9.72
N HIS A 25 -13.51 11.22 -10.06
CA HIS A 25 -12.49 10.54 -10.85
C HIS A 25 -11.20 10.32 -10.04
N ARG A 26 -11.27 9.48 -9.00
CA ARG A 26 -10.15 9.24 -8.06
C ARG A 26 -9.12 8.23 -8.57
N ALA A 27 -9.27 7.63 -9.75
CA ALA A 27 -8.30 6.68 -10.29
C ALA A 27 -6.83 7.16 -10.24
N PRO A 28 -6.51 8.44 -10.53
CA PRO A 28 -5.14 8.96 -10.37
C PRO A 28 -4.65 8.95 -8.91
N LEU A 29 -5.54 9.23 -7.95
CA LEU A 29 -5.21 9.15 -6.52
C LEU A 29 -5.02 7.69 -6.08
N MET A 30 -5.93 6.79 -6.49
CA MET A 30 -5.84 5.37 -6.15
C MET A 30 -4.57 4.73 -6.71
N ARG A 31 -4.11 5.17 -7.89
CA ARG A 31 -2.81 4.79 -8.44
C ARG A 31 -1.65 5.17 -7.52
N SER A 32 -1.63 6.39 -6.98
CA SER A 32 -0.60 6.82 -6.04
C SER A 32 -0.63 5.97 -4.77
N ILE A 33 -1.81 5.78 -4.19
CA ILE A 33 -2.00 4.95 -2.99
C ILE A 33 -1.52 3.51 -3.23
N ALA A 34 -1.86 2.91 -4.38
CA ALA A 34 -1.43 1.58 -4.77
C ALA A 34 0.10 1.47 -4.85
N GLY A 35 0.78 2.46 -5.42
CA GLY A 35 2.24 2.53 -5.48
C GLY A 35 2.91 2.66 -4.11
N THR A 36 2.34 3.45 -3.21
CA THR A 36 2.81 3.57 -1.82
C THR A 36 2.63 2.26 -1.06
N MET A 37 1.49 1.59 -1.21
CA MET A 37 1.23 0.27 -0.64
C MET A 37 2.22 -0.79 -1.16
N GLU A 38 2.49 -0.81 -2.47
CA GLU A 38 3.48 -1.69 -3.08
C GLU A 38 4.88 -1.46 -2.50
N SER A 39 5.30 -0.20 -2.43
CA SER A 39 6.61 0.19 -1.88
C SER A 39 6.75 -0.25 -0.42
N ALA A 40 5.71 -0.08 0.40
CA ALA A 40 5.68 -0.54 1.77
C ALA A 40 5.79 -2.07 1.90
N VAL A 41 5.12 -2.81 1.01
CA VAL A 41 5.21 -4.28 0.97
C VAL A 41 6.62 -4.72 0.58
N LEU A 42 7.23 -4.12 -0.44
CA LEU A 42 8.61 -4.43 -0.85
C LEU A 42 9.61 -4.14 0.28
N GLN A 43 9.44 -3.03 0.99
CA GLN A 43 10.25 -2.69 2.16
C GLN A 43 10.17 -3.76 3.26
N ASN A 44 9.03 -4.45 3.43
CA ASN A 44 8.92 -5.56 4.38
C ASN A 44 9.89 -6.69 4.03
N PHE A 45 10.12 -6.97 2.75
CA PHE A 45 11.11 -7.97 2.33
C PHE A 45 12.54 -7.48 2.60
N ASP A 46 12.85 -6.24 2.21
CA ASP A 46 14.19 -5.65 2.35
C ASP A 46 14.71 -5.68 3.79
N VAL A 47 13.84 -5.35 4.76
CA VAL A 47 14.23 -5.30 6.17
C VAL A 47 13.97 -6.60 6.94
N GLY A 48 13.44 -7.63 6.27
CA GLY A 48 13.12 -8.92 6.89
C GLY A 48 11.92 -8.88 7.83
N GLY A 49 10.92 -8.08 7.51
CA GLY A 49 9.62 -7.96 8.16
C GLY A 49 9.47 -6.75 9.07
N ARG A 50 8.25 -6.17 9.09
CA ARG A 50 7.83 -5.10 10.00
C ARG A 50 6.50 -5.48 10.68
N PRO A 51 6.51 -6.27 11.78
CA PRO A 51 7.64 -6.62 12.64
C PRO A 51 8.54 -7.72 12.06
N LYS A 52 9.76 -7.81 12.60
CA LYS A 52 10.82 -8.71 12.12
C LYS A 52 10.35 -10.17 12.12
N TRP A 53 10.54 -10.85 11.00
CA TRP A 53 10.16 -12.25 10.83
C TRP A 53 11.08 -13.19 11.60
N LEU A 54 10.55 -14.36 11.95
CA LEU A 54 11.36 -15.43 12.53
C LEU A 54 12.44 -15.88 11.53
N GLY A 55 13.68 -15.87 12.01
CA GLY A 55 14.87 -16.26 11.24
C GLY A 55 14.85 -17.72 10.78
N LEU A 56 15.79 -18.04 9.90
CA LEU A 56 15.93 -19.36 9.30
C LEU A 56 16.78 -20.28 10.19
N LYS A 57 16.40 -21.57 10.24
CA LYS A 57 17.10 -22.58 11.07
C LYS A 57 18.21 -23.32 10.32
N TYR A 58 18.03 -23.57 9.02
CA TYR A 58 18.86 -24.49 8.24
C TYR A 58 19.70 -23.82 7.15
N ARG A 59 19.49 -22.52 6.91
CA ARG A 59 20.31 -21.71 6.02
C ARG A 59 20.49 -20.30 6.58
N GLN A 60 21.49 -19.61 6.07
CA GLN A 60 21.70 -18.18 6.34
C GLN A 60 20.86 -17.30 5.41
N GLY A 61 20.69 -16.04 5.80
CA GLY A 61 19.98 -15.02 5.02
C GLY A 61 18.59 -14.66 5.55
N THR A 62 17.90 -13.80 4.80
CA THR A 62 16.58 -13.28 5.16
C THR A 62 15.48 -14.25 4.71
N PRO A 63 14.48 -14.56 5.56
CA PRO A 63 13.32 -15.33 5.12
C PRO A 63 12.62 -14.65 3.94
N LEU A 64 12.12 -15.44 2.98
CA LEU A 64 11.43 -14.97 1.75
C LEU A 64 12.28 -14.19 0.73
N VAL A 65 13.57 -13.99 0.98
CA VAL A 65 14.49 -13.26 0.09
C VAL A 65 15.64 -14.19 -0.36
N ASP A 66 15.29 -15.39 -0.83
CA ASP A 66 16.28 -16.36 -1.34
C ASP A 66 16.56 -16.10 -2.83
N THR A 67 15.60 -16.47 -3.66
CA THR A 67 15.55 -16.14 -5.09
C THR A 67 14.69 -14.91 -5.36
N GLU A 68 14.12 -14.32 -4.31
CA GLU A 68 13.21 -13.17 -4.37
C GLU A 68 11.93 -13.40 -5.19
N ASN A 69 11.59 -14.62 -5.61
CA ASN A 69 10.40 -14.89 -6.44
C ASN A 69 9.12 -14.28 -5.87
N LEU A 70 8.88 -14.47 -4.56
CA LEU A 70 7.69 -13.91 -3.92
C LEU A 70 7.71 -12.38 -3.91
N MET A 71 8.86 -11.77 -3.61
CA MET A 71 9.04 -10.32 -3.62
C MET A 71 8.84 -9.75 -5.03
N GLY A 72 9.45 -10.36 -6.04
CA GLY A 72 9.32 -9.96 -7.45
C GLY A 72 7.96 -10.25 -8.07
N SER A 73 7.12 -11.05 -7.40
CA SER A 73 5.73 -11.30 -7.80
C SER A 73 4.72 -10.30 -7.22
N ILE A 74 5.17 -9.39 -6.33
CA ILE A 74 4.29 -8.38 -5.76
C ILE A 74 3.90 -7.40 -6.87
N THR A 75 2.61 -7.20 -7.02
CA THR A 75 2.03 -6.26 -7.99
C THR A 75 0.94 -5.44 -7.32
N SER A 76 0.77 -4.20 -7.75
CA SER A 76 -0.37 -3.38 -7.39
C SER A 76 -1.35 -3.21 -8.55
N ASP A 77 -2.61 -2.97 -8.19
CA ASP A 77 -3.69 -2.65 -9.13
C ASP A 77 -4.62 -1.60 -8.51
N TYR A 78 -5.28 -0.81 -9.35
CA TYR A 78 -6.12 0.29 -8.94
C TYR A 78 -7.31 0.49 -9.88
N SER A 79 -8.41 0.98 -9.32
CA SER A 79 -9.55 1.48 -10.07
C SER A 79 -9.92 2.86 -9.56
N ASN A 80 -11.08 3.35 -9.97
CA ASN A 80 -11.63 4.56 -9.37
C ASN A 80 -11.84 4.37 -7.85
N ASP A 81 -12.27 3.18 -7.42
CA ASP A 81 -12.78 2.93 -6.07
C ASP A 81 -11.86 2.04 -5.21
N MET A 82 -10.76 1.55 -5.77
CA MET A 82 -9.85 0.65 -5.06
C MET A 82 -8.39 0.91 -5.37
N ALA A 83 -7.55 0.62 -4.39
CA ALA A 83 -6.11 0.45 -4.51
C ALA A 83 -5.74 -0.86 -3.82
N THR A 84 -5.03 -1.75 -4.51
CA THR A 84 -4.72 -3.09 -4.03
C THR A 84 -3.27 -3.44 -4.30
N VAL A 85 -2.70 -4.28 -3.42
CA VAL A 85 -1.37 -4.85 -3.55
C VAL A 85 -1.45 -6.33 -3.17
N GLY A 86 -0.76 -7.19 -3.91
CA GLY A 86 -0.77 -8.61 -3.64
C GLY A 86 0.15 -9.40 -4.56
N THR A 87 -0.07 -10.72 -4.57
CA THR A 87 0.66 -11.68 -5.40
C THR A 87 -0.27 -12.84 -5.73
N ASN A 88 -0.04 -13.47 -6.88
CA ASN A 88 -0.71 -14.68 -7.31
C ASN A 88 0.07 -15.97 -6.96
N GLU A 89 1.19 -15.87 -6.23
CA GLU A 89 1.99 -17.02 -5.83
C GLU A 89 1.19 -17.94 -4.88
N PRO A 90 1.02 -19.24 -5.20
CA PRO A 90 0.12 -20.12 -4.44
C PRO A 90 0.61 -20.36 -3.00
N TYR A 91 1.92 -20.27 -2.75
CA TYR A 91 2.49 -20.42 -1.41
C TYR A 91 2.47 -19.12 -0.60
N ALA A 92 2.08 -17.98 -1.19
CA ALA A 92 2.02 -16.69 -0.50
C ALA A 92 1.14 -16.77 0.76
N ALA A 93 -0.02 -17.41 0.68
CA ALA A 93 -0.97 -17.51 1.79
C ALA A 93 -0.37 -18.22 3.02
N ILE A 94 0.32 -19.35 2.83
CA ILE A 94 0.91 -20.08 3.96
C ILE A 94 2.06 -19.29 4.60
N HIS A 95 2.76 -18.44 3.84
CA HIS A 95 3.76 -17.54 4.40
C HIS A 95 3.14 -16.32 5.08
N GLN A 96 2.09 -15.72 4.52
CA GLN A 96 1.40 -14.57 5.10
C GLN A 96 0.79 -14.91 6.46
N PHE A 97 0.05 -16.02 6.53
CA PHE A 97 -0.74 -16.38 7.70
C PHE A 97 -0.07 -17.40 8.62
N GLY A 98 0.96 -18.11 8.13
CA GLY A 98 1.50 -19.27 8.82
C GLY A 98 0.52 -20.45 8.81
N GLY A 99 0.94 -21.57 9.41
CA GLY A 99 0.08 -22.74 9.59
C GLY A 99 0.77 -24.06 9.28
N LYS A 100 -0.03 -25.10 9.05
CA LYS A 100 0.47 -26.46 8.80
C LYS A 100 0.64 -26.75 7.30
N ALA A 101 1.80 -27.25 6.92
CA ALA A 101 2.20 -27.51 5.54
C ALA A 101 2.93 -28.86 5.37
N GLY A 102 3.33 -29.17 4.14
CA GLY A 102 4.01 -30.41 3.77
C GLY A 102 3.10 -31.63 3.74
N ARG A 103 3.71 -32.81 3.51
CA ARG A 103 2.96 -34.08 3.39
C ARG A 103 2.21 -34.38 4.68
N GLY A 104 0.88 -34.43 4.57
CA GLY A 104 0.00 -34.66 5.72
C GLY A 104 -0.03 -33.53 6.74
N ARG A 105 0.33 -32.29 6.36
CA ARG A 105 0.28 -31.09 7.23
C ARG A 105 1.08 -31.25 8.54
N LYS A 106 2.22 -31.96 8.49
CA LYS A 106 3.05 -32.24 9.66
C LYS A 106 4.03 -31.12 10.01
N VAL A 107 4.32 -30.23 9.07
CA VAL A 107 5.29 -29.15 9.26
C VAL A 107 4.55 -27.88 9.65
N GLU A 108 5.04 -27.17 10.65
CA GLU A 108 4.52 -25.85 11.02
C GLU A 108 5.39 -24.76 10.42
N ILE A 109 4.77 -23.87 9.64
CA ILE A 109 5.39 -22.70 9.04
C ILE A 109 4.97 -21.48 9.86
N PRO A 110 5.92 -20.70 10.39
CA PRO A 110 5.60 -19.46 11.10
C PRO A 110 5.10 -18.40 10.11
N ALA A 111 4.16 -17.58 10.58
CA ALA A 111 3.65 -16.44 9.83
C ALA A 111 4.76 -15.41 9.56
N ARG A 112 4.75 -14.85 8.36
CA ARG A 112 5.62 -13.80 7.85
C ARG A 112 4.71 -12.81 7.12
N PRO A 113 4.03 -11.91 7.85
CA PRO A 113 3.01 -11.05 7.28
C PRO A 113 3.65 -9.97 6.40
N PHE A 114 3.99 -10.33 5.16
CA PHE A 114 4.70 -9.46 4.23
C PHE A 114 3.79 -8.40 3.61
N LEU A 115 2.46 -8.59 3.65
CA LEU A 115 1.48 -7.56 3.27
C LEU A 115 1.16 -6.56 4.39
N ALA A 116 1.93 -6.53 5.47
CA ALA A 116 1.67 -5.64 6.60
C ALA A 116 1.98 -4.18 6.24
N LEU A 117 1.09 -3.26 6.68
CA LEU A 117 1.33 -1.82 6.66
C LEU A 117 1.55 -1.33 8.10
N THR A 118 2.68 -0.67 8.30
CA THR A 118 3.04 -0.01 9.55
C THR A 118 2.22 1.27 9.75
N PRO A 119 2.24 1.87 10.96
CA PRO A 119 1.62 3.18 11.17
C PRO A 119 2.19 4.27 10.25
N GLN A 120 3.48 4.22 9.93
CA GLN A 120 4.11 5.17 9.02
C GLN A 120 3.58 5.00 7.59
N ASP A 121 3.52 3.78 7.06
CA ASP A 121 3.03 3.56 5.69
C ASP A 121 1.58 4.06 5.53
N LYS A 122 0.76 3.95 6.58
CA LYS A 122 -0.61 4.49 6.60
C LYS A 122 -0.64 6.02 6.62
N ALA A 123 0.32 6.65 7.29
CA ALA A 123 0.48 8.10 7.27
C ALA A 123 0.93 8.58 5.89
N ASP A 124 1.85 7.86 5.24
CA ASP A 124 2.31 8.17 3.88
C ASP A 124 1.15 8.08 2.86
N ILE A 125 0.29 7.07 2.99
CA ILE A 125 -0.96 6.98 2.19
C ILE A 125 -1.87 8.19 2.42
N LEU A 126 -1.99 8.68 3.66
CA LEU A 126 -2.78 9.87 3.94
C LEU A 126 -2.14 11.13 3.35
N GLU A 127 -0.81 11.22 3.36
CA GLU A 127 -0.04 12.28 2.72
C GLU A 127 -0.26 12.30 1.20
N ASP A 128 -0.34 11.13 0.55
CA ASP A 128 -0.69 11.05 -0.88
C ASP A 128 -2.05 11.70 -1.18
N VAL A 129 -3.06 11.45 -0.33
CA VAL A 129 -4.40 12.04 -0.45
C VAL A 129 -4.33 13.55 -0.30
N GLN A 130 -3.66 14.04 0.75
CA GLN A 130 -3.53 15.47 1.01
C GLN A 130 -2.76 16.18 -0.11
N GLY A 131 -1.63 15.62 -0.51
CA GLY A 131 -0.80 16.15 -1.59
C GLY A 131 -1.53 16.16 -2.93
N TYR A 132 -2.34 15.14 -3.22
CA TYR A 132 -3.16 15.08 -4.42
C TYR A 132 -4.15 16.25 -4.49
N PHE A 133 -4.96 16.45 -3.44
CA PHE A 133 -5.92 17.55 -3.42
C PHE A 133 -5.24 18.93 -3.37
N GLN A 134 -4.12 19.05 -2.65
CA GLN A 134 -3.38 20.31 -2.62
C GLN A 134 -2.86 20.71 -4.01
N ARG A 135 -2.42 19.75 -4.84
CA ARG A 135 -1.99 20.02 -6.22
C ARG A 135 -3.13 20.47 -7.14
N LEU A 136 -4.38 20.10 -6.82
CA LEU A 136 -5.56 20.47 -7.63
C LEU A 136 -6.11 21.87 -7.31
N ILE A 137 -5.86 22.35 -6.11
CA ILE A 137 -6.38 23.64 -5.63
C ILE A 137 -5.36 24.77 -5.90
N LYS A 138 -4.06 24.46 -5.96
CA LYS A 138 -3.02 25.38 -6.42
C LYS A 138 -3.26 25.84 -7.85
#